data_AF-A0A4S8QBS4-F1
#
_entry.id   AF-A0A4S8QBS4-F1
#
_cell.length_a   1.000
_cell.length_b   1.000
_cell.length_c   1.000
_cell.angle_alpha   90.00
_cell.angle_beta   90.00
_cell.angle_gamma   90.00
#
_symmetry.space_group_name_H-M   'P 1'
#
loop_
_entity.id
_entity.type
_entity.pdbx_description
1 polymer ?
#
loop_
_entity_poly.entity_id
_entity_poly.type
_entity_poly.pdbx_seq_one_letter_code
_entity_poly.pdbx_strand_id
1 'polypeptide(L)'
;MMPSIGAGTSGGTPNIEDVLARITQADKKTLEMFAEGVSLQTRSSRVISDLKHQVCADRIRFSASFLVSANKAFNSRPGQDRSAISRYYYSMYHAARAVVYFNHGGDDHEKHSVLPGKLPDDFPRSSYWQNELKDARLNRNSADYDPYPESRSHWHPLATALGVTAPAFLQIATQYLKQKGCSHV
;
A
#
# COMPACT_ATOMS: atom_id res chain seq x y z
N MET A 1 5.21 -12.55 -45.65
CA MET A 1 5.46 -11.14 -45.31
C MET A 1 4.68 -10.84 -44.04
N MET A 2 5.37 -10.84 -42.89
CA MET A 2 4.82 -10.52 -41.57
C MET A 2 5.86 -9.60 -40.91
N PRO A 3 5.51 -8.40 -40.42
CA PRO A 3 6.45 -7.58 -39.68
C PRO A 3 6.55 -8.08 -38.23
N SER A 4 7.79 -8.28 -37.81
CA SER A 4 8.21 -8.53 -36.43
C SER A 4 7.98 -7.27 -35.59
N ILE A 5 7.19 -7.38 -34.51
CA ILE A 5 7.06 -6.32 -33.50
C ILE A 5 8.17 -6.55 -32.47
N GLY A 6 9.30 -5.85 -32.65
CA GLY A 6 10.31 -5.70 -31.62
C GLY A 6 9.93 -4.55 -30.70
N ALA A 7 9.37 -4.84 -29.52
CA ALA A 7 9.22 -3.86 -28.44
C ALA A 7 10.35 -4.08 -27.42
N GLY A 8 11.54 -3.58 -27.78
CA GLY A 8 12.60 -3.33 -26.81
C GLY A 8 12.52 -1.88 -26.38
N THR A 9 12.09 -1.62 -25.15
CA THR A 9 12.15 -0.28 -24.54
C THR A 9 13.60 0.04 -24.19
N SER A 10 14.36 0.55 -25.17
CA SER A 10 15.65 1.19 -24.93
C SER A 10 15.40 2.61 -24.38
N GLY A 11 15.94 2.91 -23.20
CA GLY A 11 15.96 4.25 -22.62
C GLY A 11 16.82 5.21 -23.44
N GLY A 12 16.26 5.71 -24.55
CA GLY A 12 16.87 6.77 -25.34
C GLY A 12 16.74 8.11 -24.62
N THR A 13 17.78 8.94 -24.71
CA THR A 13 17.72 10.35 -24.32
C THR A 13 16.55 11.02 -25.04
N PRO A 14 15.65 11.73 -24.33
CA PRO A 14 14.53 12.40 -24.98
C PRO A 14 15.02 13.41 -26.02
N ASN A 15 14.34 13.50 -27.16
CA ASN A 15 14.60 14.55 -28.15
C ASN A 15 14.40 15.93 -27.50
N ILE A 16 15.36 16.83 -27.67
CA ILE A 16 15.32 18.17 -27.08
C ILE A 16 14.09 18.97 -27.55
N GLU A 17 13.65 18.79 -28.80
CA GLU A 17 12.47 19.46 -29.33
C GLU A 17 11.19 19.05 -28.58
N ASP A 18 11.05 17.77 -28.21
CA ASP A 18 9.89 17.28 -27.44
C ASP A 18 9.88 17.87 -26.02
N VAL A 19 11.05 18.00 -25.40
CA VAL A 19 11.19 18.60 -24.06
C VAL A 19 10.83 20.09 -24.11
N LEU A 20 11.33 20.83 -25.11
CA LEU A 20 11.02 22.24 -25.29
C LEU A 20 9.52 22.46 -25.56
N ALA A 21 8.92 21.65 -26.43
CA ALA A 21 7.48 21.72 -26.71
C ALA A 21 6.64 21.56 -25.44
N ARG A 22 7.03 20.62 -24.56
CA ARG A 22 6.35 20.38 -23.28
C ARG A 22 6.50 21.56 -22.30
N ILE A 23 7.66 22.21 -22.27
CA ILE A 23 7.89 23.39 -21.42
C ILE A 23 7.06 24.57 -21.89
N THR A 24 7.00 24.83 -23.20
CA THR A 24 6.25 25.97 -23.76
C THR A 24 4.74 25.86 -23.53
N GLN A 25 4.19 24.64 -23.44
CA GLN A 25 2.76 24.41 -23.22
C GLN A 25 2.35 24.32 -21.74
N ALA A 26 3.32 24.19 -20.83
CA ALA A 26 3.03 24.00 -19.41
C ALA A 26 2.63 25.32 -18.74
N ASP A 27 1.66 25.25 -17.83
CA ASP A 27 1.34 26.37 -16.95
C ASP A 27 2.42 26.53 -15.84
N LYS A 28 2.36 27.66 -15.13
CA LYS A 28 3.32 27.97 -14.05
C LYS A 28 3.38 26.86 -13.00
N LYS A 29 2.23 26.34 -12.57
CA LYS A 29 2.15 25.29 -11.54
C LYS A 29 2.85 24.00 -11.99
N THR A 30 2.69 23.64 -13.26
CA THR A 30 3.32 22.46 -13.84
C THR A 30 4.83 22.62 -13.93
N LEU A 31 5.32 23.79 -14.32
CA LEU A 31 6.76 24.10 -14.34
C LEU A 31 7.36 24.06 -12.92
N GLU A 32 6.65 24.58 -11.92
CA GLU A 32 7.06 24.50 -10.51
C GLU A 32 7.15 23.04 -10.03
N MET A 33 6.21 22.16 -10.44
CA MET A 33 6.28 20.73 -10.13
C MET A 33 7.47 20.04 -10.80
N PHE A 34 7.83 20.41 -12.03
CA PHE A 34 9.04 19.90 -12.68
C PHE A 34 10.30 20.33 -11.93
N ALA A 35 10.39 21.60 -11.56
CA ALA A 35 11.51 22.13 -10.79
C ALA A 35 11.63 21.44 -9.42
N GLU A 36 10.52 21.20 -8.73
CA GLU A 36 10.51 20.45 -7.47
C GLU A 36 10.97 19.00 -7.66
N GLY A 37 10.54 18.33 -8.73
CA GLY A 37 11.01 16.99 -9.08
C GLY A 37 12.53 16.93 -9.24
N VAL A 38 13.12 17.90 -9.96
CA VAL A 38 14.58 18.02 -10.13
C VAL A 38 15.28 18.32 -8.81
N SER A 39 14.72 19.22 -8.00
CA SER A 39 15.20 19.57 -6.67
C SER A 39 15.27 18.35 -5.75
N LEU A 40 14.20 17.56 -5.70
CA LEU A 40 14.14 16.33 -4.90
C LEU A 40 15.21 15.31 -5.34
N GLN A 41 15.38 15.10 -6.64
CA GLN A 41 16.40 14.19 -7.15
C GLN A 41 17.81 14.66 -6.79
N THR A 42 18.08 15.96 -6.94
CA THR A 42 19.38 16.56 -6.62
C THR A 42 19.70 16.42 -5.13
N ARG A 43 18.74 16.77 -4.26
CA ARG A 43 18.93 16.74 -2.80
C ARG A 43 19.05 15.33 -2.24
N SER A 44 18.34 14.37 -2.83
CA SER A 44 18.38 12.97 -2.38
C SER A 44 19.46 12.14 -3.06
N SER A 45 20.04 12.63 -4.17
CA SER A 45 20.89 11.84 -5.07
C SER A 45 20.22 10.55 -5.57
N ARG A 46 18.88 10.54 -5.61
CA ARG A 46 18.05 9.38 -5.98
C ARG A 46 16.98 9.81 -6.97
N VAL A 47 16.71 8.97 -7.97
CA VAL A 47 15.59 9.22 -8.88
C VAL A 47 14.25 9.01 -8.17
N ILE A 48 13.19 9.70 -8.63
CA ILE A 48 11.87 9.65 -7.98
C ILE A 48 11.31 8.23 -7.89
N SER A 49 11.55 7.37 -8.90
CA SER A 49 11.11 5.97 -8.87
C SER A 49 11.70 5.20 -7.69
N ASP A 50 12.97 5.42 -7.39
CA ASP A 50 13.66 4.76 -6.28
C ASP A 50 13.14 5.25 -4.91
N LEU A 51 12.83 6.54 -4.79
CA LEU A 51 12.15 7.09 -3.61
C LEU A 51 10.75 6.50 -3.43
N LYS A 52 9.99 6.31 -4.52
CA LYS A 52 8.67 5.65 -4.47
C LYS A 52 8.77 4.21 -3.99
N HIS A 53 9.78 3.47 -4.43
CA HIS A 53 10.04 2.11 -3.95
C HIS A 53 10.36 2.10 -2.46
N GLN A 54 11.15 3.07 -1.97
CA GLN A 54 11.41 3.23 -0.53
C GLN A 54 10.12 3.48 0.25
N VAL A 55 9.24 4.37 -0.22
CA VAL A 55 7.93 4.63 0.43
C VAL A 55 7.10 3.35 0.53
N CYS A 56 7.11 2.49 -0.49
CA CYS A 56 6.44 1.20 -0.43
C CYS A 56 7.02 0.31 0.67
N ALA A 57 8.35 0.21 0.74
CA ALA A 57 9.04 -0.57 1.76
C ALA A 57 8.76 -0.05 3.18
N ASP A 58 8.76 1.26 3.38
CA ASP A 58 8.48 1.87 4.68
C ASP A 58 7.05 1.59 5.13
N ARG A 59 6.08 1.56 4.20
CA ARG A 59 4.70 1.15 4.51
C ARG A 59 4.58 -0.33 4.85
N ILE A 60 5.34 -1.21 4.21
CA ILE A 60 5.42 -2.62 4.57
C ILE A 60 6.03 -2.80 5.97
N ARG A 61 7.12 -2.07 6.29
CA ARG A 61 7.70 -2.07 7.65
C ARG A 61 6.71 -1.54 8.69
N PHE A 62 5.99 -0.48 8.34
CA PHE A 62 4.98 0.10 9.23
C PHE A 62 3.81 -0.87 9.47
N SER A 63 3.34 -1.55 8.43
CA SER A 63 2.37 -2.65 8.51
C SER A 63 2.86 -3.77 9.46
N ALA A 64 4.11 -4.21 9.31
CA ALA A 64 4.70 -5.21 10.20
C ALA A 64 4.74 -4.74 11.67
N SER A 65 5.00 -3.45 11.92
CA SER A 65 4.98 -2.89 13.28
C SER A 65 3.58 -2.96 13.92
N PHE A 66 2.52 -2.77 13.13
CA PHE A 66 1.14 -2.94 13.59
C PHE A 66 0.84 -4.40 13.92
N LEU A 67 1.35 -5.35 13.14
CA LEU A 67 1.20 -6.77 13.42
C LEU A 67 1.86 -7.16 14.75
N VAL A 68 3.08 -6.68 15.01
CA VAL A 68 3.76 -6.88 16.30
C VAL A 68 2.94 -6.29 17.44
N SER A 69 2.43 -5.07 17.28
CA SER A 69 1.60 -4.40 18.27
C SER A 69 0.27 -5.14 18.52
N ALA A 70 -0.36 -5.66 17.45
CA ALA A 70 -1.59 -6.44 17.52
C ALA A 70 -1.39 -7.74 18.30
N ASN A 71 -0.33 -8.49 17.98
CA ASN A 71 0.05 -9.71 18.69
C ASN A 71 0.32 -9.43 20.17
N LYS A 72 0.98 -8.32 20.51
CA LYS A 72 1.21 -7.92 21.89
C LYS A 72 -0.11 -7.64 22.64
N ALA A 73 -1.04 -6.93 22.01
CA ALA A 73 -2.34 -6.64 22.59
C ALA A 73 -3.21 -7.89 22.75
N PHE A 74 -3.16 -8.80 21.77
CA PHE A 74 -3.90 -10.07 21.82
C PHE A 74 -3.39 -10.98 22.94
N ASN A 75 -2.07 -11.07 23.11
CA ASN A 75 -1.42 -11.95 24.08
C ASN A 75 -1.32 -11.34 25.50
N SER A 76 -1.80 -10.12 25.73
CA SER A 76 -1.80 -9.53 27.07
C SER A 76 -2.73 -10.28 28.03
N ARG A 77 -2.57 -10.05 29.34
CA ARG A 77 -3.43 -10.64 30.38
C ARG A 77 -4.03 -9.53 31.26
N PRO A 78 -5.36 -9.26 31.18
CA PRO A 78 -6.31 -9.83 30.22
C PRO A 78 -6.00 -9.41 28.77
N GLY A 79 -6.45 -10.22 27.79
CA GLY A 79 -6.25 -9.93 26.37
C GLY A 79 -7.04 -8.70 25.95
N GLN A 80 -6.44 -7.84 25.14
CA GLN A 80 -7.04 -6.62 24.64
C GLN A 80 -7.56 -6.83 23.20
N ASP A 81 -8.56 -7.71 23.04
CA ASP A 81 -9.02 -8.20 21.74
C ASP A 81 -9.45 -7.07 20.79
N ARG A 82 -10.18 -6.05 21.28
CA ARG A 82 -10.60 -4.89 20.48
C ARG A 82 -9.41 -4.09 19.94
N SER A 83 -8.43 -3.82 20.81
CA SER A 83 -7.15 -3.21 20.45
C SER A 83 -6.36 -4.03 19.44
N ALA A 84 -6.39 -5.35 19.55
CA ALA A 84 -5.73 -6.26 18.62
C ALA A 84 -6.40 -6.20 17.24
N ILE A 85 -7.73 -6.27 17.17
CA ILE A 85 -8.52 -6.16 15.93
C ILE A 85 -8.14 -4.90 15.16
N SER A 86 -8.15 -3.75 15.83
CA SER A 86 -7.81 -2.46 15.21
C SER A 86 -6.40 -2.46 14.61
N ARG A 87 -5.42 -3.01 15.35
CA ARG A 87 -4.02 -3.09 14.89
C ARG A 87 -3.82 -4.12 13.78
N TYR A 88 -4.48 -5.28 13.81
CA TYR A 88 -4.45 -6.22 12.69
C TYR A 88 -5.01 -5.59 11.42
N TYR A 89 -6.11 -4.85 11.52
CA TYR A 89 -6.65 -4.09 10.39
C TYR A 89 -5.64 -3.06 9.87
N TYR A 90 -5.01 -2.25 10.73
CA TYR A 90 -4.01 -1.27 10.29
C TYR A 90 -2.79 -1.92 9.63
N SER A 91 -2.38 -3.10 10.08
CA SER A 91 -1.38 -3.91 9.38
C SER A 91 -1.83 -4.21 7.95
N MET A 92 -3.04 -4.76 7.77
CA MET A 92 -3.58 -5.05 6.43
C MET A 92 -3.73 -3.78 5.57
N TYR A 93 -4.26 -2.70 6.13
CA TYR A 93 -4.46 -1.43 5.44
C TYR A 93 -3.15 -0.85 4.91
N HIS A 94 -2.08 -0.80 5.72
CA HIS A 94 -0.80 -0.25 5.26
C HIS A 94 -0.10 -1.14 4.23
N ALA A 95 -0.26 -2.47 4.32
CA ALA A 95 0.21 -3.39 3.28
C ALA A 95 -0.54 -3.17 1.95
N ALA A 96 -1.86 -3.05 1.99
CA ALA A 96 -2.67 -2.75 0.81
C ALA A 96 -2.31 -1.38 0.21
N ARG A 97 -2.12 -0.36 1.05
CA ARG A 97 -1.73 0.98 0.60
C ARG A 97 -0.35 0.99 -0.07
N ALA A 98 0.59 0.16 0.38
CA ALA A 98 1.87 -0.01 -0.32
C ALA A 98 1.68 -0.58 -1.73
N VAL A 99 0.88 -1.65 -1.86
CA VAL A 99 0.56 -2.31 -3.14
C VAL A 99 -0.14 -1.35 -4.10
N VAL A 100 -1.21 -0.69 -3.64
CA VAL A 100 -2.00 0.24 -4.45
C VAL A 100 -1.15 1.44 -4.86
N TYR A 101 -0.36 2.00 -3.95
CA TYR A 101 0.54 3.10 -4.28
C TYR A 101 1.58 2.74 -5.33
N PHE A 102 2.17 1.55 -5.23
CA PHE A 102 3.12 1.08 -6.23
C PHE A 102 2.46 0.96 -7.61
N ASN A 103 1.28 0.33 -7.66
CA ASN A 103 0.56 0.08 -8.91
C ASN A 103 0.06 1.35 -9.61
N HIS A 104 -0.54 2.27 -8.84
CA HIS A 104 -1.12 3.50 -9.39
C HIS A 104 -0.10 4.64 -9.47
N GLY A 105 1.06 4.48 -8.81
CA GLY A 105 2.15 5.43 -8.81
C GLY A 105 1.96 6.65 -7.91
N GLY A 106 0.94 6.64 -7.05
CA GLY A 106 0.51 7.74 -6.19
C GLY A 106 -0.41 7.24 -5.07
N ASP A 107 -0.75 8.11 -4.14
CA ASP A 107 -1.48 7.76 -2.92
C ASP A 107 -2.96 8.18 -2.95
N ASP A 108 -3.52 8.28 -4.16
CA ASP A 108 -4.86 8.83 -4.45
C ASP A 108 -6.03 7.95 -3.97
N HIS A 109 -5.72 6.82 -3.35
CA HIS A 109 -6.65 5.75 -2.95
C HIS A 109 -6.47 5.34 -1.48
N GLU A 110 -5.84 6.20 -0.69
CA GLU A 110 -5.58 6.06 0.75
C GLU A 110 -6.84 5.95 1.62
N LYS A 111 -8.00 6.45 1.15
CA LYS A 111 -9.26 6.37 1.91
C LYS A 111 -9.64 4.93 2.23
N HIS A 112 -9.91 4.64 3.51
CA HIS A 112 -10.26 3.29 4.02
C HIS A 112 -11.42 2.61 3.28
N SER A 113 -12.39 3.36 2.75
CA SER A 113 -13.51 2.82 1.96
C SER A 113 -13.17 2.54 0.50
N VAL A 114 -12.16 3.22 -0.04
CA VAL A 114 -11.78 3.15 -1.45
C VAL A 114 -10.68 2.11 -1.66
N LEU A 115 -9.68 2.10 -0.77
CA LEU A 115 -8.47 1.30 -0.89
C LEU A 115 -8.72 -0.18 -1.23
N PRO A 116 -9.68 -0.89 -0.59
CA PRO A 116 -9.89 -2.31 -0.89
C PRO A 116 -10.25 -2.57 -2.36
N GLY A 117 -11.03 -1.68 -2.98
CA GLY A 117 -11.44 -1.82 -4.38
C GLY A 117 -10.37 -1.39 -5.40
N LYS A 118 -9.16 -1.05 -4.94
CA LYS A 118 -8.06 -0.56 -5.78
C LYS A 118 -6.86 -1.50 -5.82
N LEU A 119 -6.97 -2.67 -5.18
CA LEU A 119 -5.99 -3.75 -5.37
C LEU A 119 -5.89 -4.09 -6.88
N PRO A 120 -4.67 -4.29 -7.41
CA PRO A 120 -4.47 -4.65 -8.81
C PRO A 120 -5.24 -5.92 -9.20
N ASP A 121 -5.68 -6.00 -10.46
CA ASP A 121 -6.42 -7.17 -10.97
C ASP A 121 -5.56 -8.44 -10.99
N ASP A 122 -4.24 -8.27 -11.18
CA ASP A 122 -3.24 -9.32 -11.14
C ASP A 122 -2.65 -9.57 -9.74
N PHE A 123 -3.21 -8.95 -8.70
CA PHE A 123 -2.89 -9.30 -7.31
C PHE A 123 -3.40 -10.71 -7.00
N PRO A 124 -2.60 -11.59 -6.36
CA PRO A 124 -3.02 -12.97 -6.09
C PRO A 124 -4.32 -13.03 -5.29
N ARG A 125 -5.36 -13.66 -5.87
CA ARG A 125 -6.72 -13.71 -5.30
C ARG A 125 -7.25 -12.31 -4.93
N SER A 126 -7.06 -11.32 -5.82
CA SER A 126 -7.45 -9.92 -5.58
C SER A 126 -8.83 -9.80 -4.92
N SER A 127 -9.88 -10.31 -5.56
CA SER A 127 -11.28 -10.23 -5.07
C SER A 127 -11.47 -10.76 -3.65
N TYR A 128 -10.79 -11.86 -3.29
CA TYR A 128 -10.81 -12.41 -1.93
C TYR A 128 -10.25 -11.39 -0.93
N TRP A 129 -9.07 -10.82 -1.20
CA TRP A 129 -8.45 -9.85 -0.31
C TRP A 129 -9.19 -8.51 -0.25
N GLN A 130 -9.85 -8.10 -1.33
CA GLN A 130 -10.72 -6.92 -1.28
C GLN A 130 -11.84 -7.11 -0.26
N ASN A 131 -12.41 -8.31 -0.18
CA ASN A 131 -13.47 -8.63 0.78
C ASN A 131 -12.91 -8.73 2.21
N GLU A 132 -11.79 -9.44 2.42
CA GLU A 132 -11.14 -9.50 3.73
C GLU A 132 -10.78 -8.12 4.29
N LEU A 133 -10.30 -7.19 3.43
CA LEU A 133 -10.02 -5.81 3.83
C LEU A 133 -11.28 -5.02 4.21
N LYS A 134 -12.40 -5.24 3.52
CA LYS A 134 -13.69 -4.63 3.85
C LYS A 134 -14.20 -5.16 5.18
N ASP A 135 -14.17 -6.48 5.36
CA ASP A 135 -14.65 -7.13 6.58
C ASP A 135 -13.78 -6.76 7.79
N ALA A 136 -12.46 -6.76 7.64
CA ALA A 136 -11.54 -6.30 8.68
C ALA A 136 -11.79 -4.83 9.07
N ARG A 137 -12.13 -3.97 8.11
CA ARG A 137 -12.51 -2.57 8.39
C ARG A 137 -13.81 -2.48 9.20
N LEU A 138 -14.82 -3.26 8.83
CA LEU A 138 -16.09 -3.31 9.56
C LEU A 138 -15.87 -3.80 10.99
N ASN A 139 -15.14 -4.90 11.16
CA ASN A 139 -14.77 -5.44 12.47
C ASN A 139 -13.99 -4.42 13.32
N ARG A 140 -13.04 -3.70 12.70
CA ARG A 140 -12.30 -2.62 13.36
C ARG A 140 -13.21 -1.47 13.79
N ASN A 141 -14.14 -1.04 12.94
CA ASN A 141 -15.05 0.03 13.29
C ASN A 141 -15.94 -0.37 14.49
N SER A 142 -16.48 -1.58 14.47
CA SER A 142 -17.26 -2.10 15.60
C SER A 142 -16.42 -2.28 16.86
N ALA A 143 -15.17 -2.72 16.73
CA ALA A 143 -14.25 -2.84 17.87
C ALA A 143 -13.81 -1.49 18.46
N ASP A 144 -13.72 -0.43 17.65
CA ASP A 144 -13.24 0.87 18.10
C ASP A 144 -14.39 1.77 18.62
N TYR A 145 -15.58 1.70 18.02
CA TYR A 145 -16.63 2.70 18.24
C TYR A 145 -17.92 2.17 18.87
N ASP A 146 -18.26 0.89 18.68
CA ASP A 146 -19.52 0.38 19.23
C ASP A 146 -19.36 0.18 20.75
N PRO A 147 -20.30 0.64 21.59
CA PRO A 147 -20.22 0.36 23.03
C PRO A 147 -20.50 -1.13 23.32
N TYR A 148 -21.16 -1.83 22.39
CA TYR A 148 -21.61 -3.21 22.56
C TYR A 148 -21.17 -4.11 21.40
N PRO A 149 -21.07 -5.44 21.63
CA PRO A 149 -21.12 -6.08 22.95
C PRO A 149 -19.84 -5.82 23.76
N GLU A 150 -19.95 -5.66 25.07
CA GLU A 150 -18.77 -5.49 25.95
C GLU A 150 -18.01 -6.81 26.15
N SER A 151 -18.70 -7.94 25.95
CA SER A 151 -18.16 -9.26 26.27
C SER A 151 -16.93 -9.59 25.42
N ARG A 152 -15.85 -9.98 26.11
CA ARG A 152 -14.64 -10.51 25.49
C ARG A 152 -14.90 -11.72 24.58
N SER A 153 -15.88 -12.56 24.92
CA SER A 153 -16.22 -13.76 24.14
C SER A 153 -16.69 -13.45 22.72
N HIS A 154 -17.19 -12.23 22.47
CA HIS A 154 -17.57 -11.78 21.13
C HIS A 154 -16.35 -11.37 20.30
N TRP A 155 -15.43 -10.61 20.89
CA TRP A 155 -14.28 -10.05 20.17
C TRP A 155 -13.15 -11.06 19.97
N HIS A 156 -13.00 -12.01 20.87
CA HIS A 156 -11.87 -12.94 20.86
C HIS A 156 -11.80 -13.82 19.60
N PRO A 157 -12.91 -14.40 19.08
CA PRO A 157 -12.88 -15.13 17.80
C PRO A 157 -12.47 -14.24 16.62
N LEU A 158 -12.95 -12.98 16.58
CA LEU A 158 -12.59 -12.03 15.52
C LEU A 158 -11.10 -11.67 15.57
N ALA A 159 -10.57 -11.39 16.76
CA ALA A 159 -9.15 -11.13 16.96
C ALA A 159 -8.29 -12.35 16.58
N THR A 160 -8.77 -13.57 16.88
CA THR A 160 -8.11 -14.83 16.50
C THR A 160 -8.05 -14.99 14.99
N ALA A 161 -9.17 -14.80 14.29
CA ALA A 161 -9.23 -14.89 12.83
C ALA A 161 -8.30 -13.86 12.16
N LEU A 162 -8.35 -12.60 12.60
CA LEU A 162 -7.46 -11.55 12.09
C LEU A 162 -5.98 -11.81 12.40
N GLY A 163 -5.69 -12.48 13.52
CA GLY A 163 -4.34 -12.94 13.85
C GLY A 163 -3.74 -13.93 12.85
N VAL A 164 -4.58 -14.58 12.04
CA VAL A 164 -4.16 -15.45 10.92
C VAL A 164 -4.20 -14.69 9.59
N THR A 165 -5.27 -13.94 9.32
CA THR A 165 -5.47 -13.23 8.05
C THR A 165 -4.46 -12.12 7.82
N ALA A 166 -4.19 -11.28 8.84
CA ALA A 166 -3.29 -10.14 8.71
C ALA A 166 -1.84 -10.52 8.34
N PRO A 167 -1.17 -11.49 9.00
CA PRO A 167 0.17 -11.91 8.58
C PRO A 167 0.18 -12.52 7.19
N ALA A 168 -0.84 -13.31 6.81
CA ALA A 168 -0.94 -13.87 5.48
C ALA A 168 -1.06 -12.78 4.40
N PHE A 169 -1.86 -11.74 4.65
CA PHE A 169 -1.99 -10.62 3.73
C PHE A 169 -0.70 -9.78 3.62
N LEU A 170 -0.03 -9.51 4.74
CA LEU A 170 1.25 -8.81 4.74
C LEU A 170 2.31 -9.60 3.92
N GLN A 171 2.36 -10.91 4.09
CA GLN A 171 3.28 -11.76 3.34
C GLN A 171 3.00 -11.69 1.84
N ILE A 172 1.74 -11.84 1.41
CA ILE A 172 1.40 -11.85 -0.01
C ILE A 172 1.58 -10.47 -0.66
N ALA A 173 1.29 -9.38 0.05
CA ALA A 173 1.55 -8.02 -0.40
C ALA A 173 3.05 -7.75 -0.59
N THR A 174 3.87 -8.21 0.35
CA THR A 174 5.34 -8.11 0.28
C THR A 174 5.88 -8.89 -0.93
N GLN A 175 5.41 -10.13 -1.12
CA GLN A 175 5.82 -10.96 -2.27
C GLN A 175 5.41 -10.35 -3.60
N TYR A 176 4.18 -9.83 -3.69
CA TYR A 176 3.69 -9.16 -4.89
C TYR A 176 4.57 -7.95 -5.25
N LEU A 177 4.88 -7.07 -4.29
CA LEU A 177 5.75 -5.91 -4.51
C LEU A 177 7.14 -6.31 -5.00
N LYS A 178 7.72 -7.37 -4.43
CA LYS A 178 9.01 -7.93 -4.90
C LYS A 178 8.92 -8.42 -6.34
N GLN A 179 7.89 -9.19 -6.67
CA GLN A 179 7.67 -9.71 -8.02
C GLN A 179 7.45 -8.58 -9.05
N LYS A 180 6.85 -7.46 -8.62
CA LYS A 180 6.66 -6.26 -9.45
C LYS A 180 7.89 -5.36 -9.56
N GLY A 181 9.01 -5.70 -8.93
CA GLY A 181 10.27 -4.97 -9.04
C GLY A 181 10.41 -3.80 -8.07
N CYS A 182 9.64 -3.77 -6.97
CA CYS A 182 9.85 -2.80 -5.91
C CYS A 182 11.18 -3.09 -5.18
N SER A 183 12.19 -2.28 -5.42
CA SER A 183 13.59 -2.55 -5.05
C SER A 183 13.91 -2.57 -3.54
N HIS A 184 13.06 -1.97 -2.69
CA HIS A 184 13.36 -1.79 -1.25
C HIS A 184 12.56 -2.70 -0.30
N VAL A 185 11.67 -3.54 -0.84
CA VAL A 185 10.77 -4.43 -0.07
C VAL A 185 11.41 -5.80 0.16
#